data_AF-A0AAE0HCA1-F1
#
_entry.id   AF-A0AAE0HCA1-F1
#
_cell.length_a   1.000
_cell.length_b   1.000
_cell.length_c   1.000
_cell.angle_alpha   90.00
_cell.angle_beta   90.00
_cell.angle_gamma   90.00
#
_symmetry.space_group_name_H-M   'P 1'
#
loop_
_entity.id
_entity.type
_entity.pdbx_description
1 polymer ?
#
loop_
_entity_poly.entity_id
_entity_poly.type
_entity_poly.pdbx_seq_one_letter_code
_entity_poly.pdbx_strand_id
1 'polypeptide(L)'
;MATPDEPLQTRIVDDKSPICIPFILSRIAEYRKQHAGEDNPRPFIVGLNGVQGVGKTTLVRALAETLQEREGLPTLVVSIDDFYLTHADQLALAAAHPDNALVQCRGEPGTHDIPLLTSFLASLTANQPTPIPQYDKSAFSGLGDRLPPPSWPQTSASNPPRVVILEGWCIGFRALPPAELTRRWQQPATRTLHQHKLEHLEWINTQLTHYETALHGTLDAFVHVDAADNGYVYEWRAEQEAQLRRERGSGMSEAQVRRFVDAYFPAYELYTDGVRRGVFEGVEGRRREGCQLRIVVGRDRGVVESMVI
;
A
#
# COMPACT_ATOMS: atom_id res chain seq x y z
N MET A 1 36.92 -31.52 -1.89
CA MET A 1 37.03 -30.05 -1.88
C MET A 1 35.66 -29.52 -2.24
N ALA A 2 34.99 -28.87 -1.28
CA ALA A 2 33.70 -28.22 -1.52
C ALA A 2 33.95 -26.97 -2.38
N THR A 3 33.14 -26.79 -3.41
CA THR A 3 33.07 -25.54 -4.17
C THR A 3 32.39 -24.48 -3.29
N PRO A 4 33.07 -23.37 -2.94
CA PRO A 4 32.41 -22.21 -2.38
C PRO A 4 31.78 -21.39 -3.53
N ASP A 5 30.68 -20.70 -3.24
CA ASP A 5 29.93 -19.77 -4.12
C ASP A 5 28.86 -20.35 -5.06
N GLU A 6 27.98 -21.21 -4.52
CA GLU A 6 26.59 -21.16 -4.97
C GLU A 6 25.85 -20.13 -4.08
N PRO A 7 25.32 -19.01 -4.61
CA PRO A 7 24.53 -18.11 -3.79
C PRO A 7 23.34 -18.89 -3.26
N LEU A 8 23.08 -18.79 -1.95
CA LEU A 8 21.81 -19.21 -1.36
C LEU A 8 20.71 -18.56 -2.19
N GLN A 9 20.10 -19.31 -3.10
CA GLN A 9 18.74 -19.05 -3.53
C GLN A 9 17.93 -19.20 -2.24
N THR A 10 17.73 -18.10 -1.53
CA THR A 10 16.74 -17.99 -0.47
C THR A 10 15.42 -18.31 -1.13
N ARG A 11 15.04 -19.58 -1.11
CA ARG A 11 13.75 -20.07 -1.54
C ARG A 11 12.75 -19.22 -0.77
N ILE A 12 12.07 -18.30 -1.45
CA ILE A 12 11.05 -17.47 -0.83
C ILE A 12 10.00 -18.45 -0.30
N VAL A 13 9.98 -18.65 1.01
CA VAL A 13 8.96 -19.46 1.68
C VAL A 13 7.76 -18.56 1.87
N ASP A 14 6.61 -18.97 1.32
CA ASP A 14 5.36 -18.29 1.59
C ASP A 14 4.80 -18.72 2.94
N ASP A 15 5.25 -18.05 3.99
CA ASP A 15 4.81 -18.21 5.38
C ASP A 15 3.71 -17.21 5.78
N LYS A 16 3.34 -16.28 4.89
CA LYS A 16 2.33 -15.23 5.15
C LYS A 16 0.95 -15.66 4.68
N SER A 17 0.83 -16.22 3.48
CA SER A 17 -0.47 -16.64 2.94
C SER A 17 -1.20 -17.64 3.84
N PRO A 18 -0.54 -18.64 4.47
CA PRO A 18 -1.20 -19.55 5.42
C PRO A 18 -1.82 -18.85 6.64
N ILE A 19 -1.37 -17.63 6.98
CA ILE A 19 -1.91 -16.82 8.08
C ILE A 19 -2.99 -15.87 7.56
N CYS A 20 -2.73 -15.19 6.44
CA CYS A 20 -3.63 -14.21 5.84
C CYS A 20 -4.93 -14.84 5.32
N ILE A 21 -4.86 -15.99 4.66
CA ILE A 21 -6.02 -16.62 4.00
C ILE A 21 -7.11 -16.99 5.02
N PRO A 22 -6.84 -17.76 6.10
CA PRO A 22 -7.86 -18.08 7.10
C PRO A 22 -8.47 -16.84 7.75
N PHE A 23 -7.65 -15.82 8.01
CA PHE A 23 -8.13 -14.54 8.53
C PHE A 23 -9.12 -13.88 7.56
N ILE A 24 -8.74 -13.69 6.29
CA ILE A 24 -9.59 -13.06 5.27
C ILE A 24 -10.89 -13.85 5.08
N LEU A 25 -10.81 -15.19 4.97
CA LEU A 25 -12.00 -16.03 4.81
C LEU A 25 -12.94 -15.95 6.01
N SER A 26 -12.41 -15.88 7.23
CA SER A 26 -13.23 -15.71 8.43
C SER A 26 -13.96 -14.36 8.45
N ARG A 27 -13.35 -13.29 7.93
CA ARG A 27 -13.99 -11.97 7.81
C ARG A 27 -15.01 -11.92 6.68
N ILE A 28 -14.74 -12.58 5.55
CA ILE A 28 -15.70 -12.72 4.45
C ILE A 28 -16.93 -13.51 4.91
N ALA A 29 -16.75 -14.59 5.67
CA ALA A 29 -17.86 -15.37 6.21
C ALA A 29 -18.76 -14.54 7.12
N GLU A 30 -18.16 -13.71 7.97
CA GLU A 30 -18.91 -12.79 8.84
C GLU A 30 -19.63 -11.70 8.05
N TYR A 31 -18.96 -11.10 7.06
CA TYR A 31 -19.55 -10.13 6.14
C TYR A 31 -20.79 -10.71 5.43
N ARG A 32 -20.69 -11.93 4.90
CA ARG A 32 -21.81 -12.63 4.24
C ARG A 32 -22.99 -12.87 5.16
N LYS A 33 -22.75 -13.21 6.43
CA LYS A 33 -23.84 -13.37 7.42
C LYS A 33 -24.56 -12.05 7.67
N GLN A 34 -23.81 -10.96 7.79
CA GLN A 34 -24.36 -9.62 8.03
C GLN A 34 -25.20 -9.11 6.86
N HIS A 35 -24.89 -9.55 5.64
CA HIS A 35 -25.57 -9.11 4.40
C HIS A 35 -26.40 -10.24 3.76
N ALA A 36 -26.81 -11.26 4.52
CA ALA A 36 -27.51 -12.44 3.99
C ALA A 36 -28.90 -12.12 3.39
N GLY A 37 -29.48 -10.96 3.72
CA GLY A 37 -30.74 -10.47 3.18
C GLY A 37 -30.60 -9.49 2.00
N GLU A 38 -29.38 -9.22 1.54
CA GLU A 38 -29.13 -8.35 0.40
C GLU A 38 -28.96 -9.17 -0.88
N ASP A 39 -29.70 -8.82 -1.94
CA ASP A 39 -29.63 -9.53 -3.22
C ASP A 39 -28.26 -9.36 -3.91
N ASN A 40 -27.65 -8.19 -3.74
CA ASN A 40 -26.34 -7.88 -4.31
C ASN A 40 -25.54 -6.98 -3.38
N PRO A 41 -24.98 -7.51 -2.28
CA PRO A 41 -24.15 -6.71 -1.39
C PRO A 41 -22.90 -6.26 -2.13
N ARG A 42 -22.37 -5.11 -1.74
CA ARG A 42 -21.12 -4.57 -2.29
C ARG A 42 -19.96 -5.57 -2.13
N PRO A 43 -18.87 -5.45 -2.92
CA PRO A 43 -17.69 -6.28 -2.70
C PRO A 43 -17.13 -6.07 -1.28
N PHE A 44 -16.59 -7.15 -0.72
CA PHE A 44 -15.81 -7.12 0.51
C PHE A 44 -14.42 -6.55 0.21
N ILE A 45 -14.02 -5.48 0.89
CA ILE A 45 -12.75 -4.78 0.58
C ILE A 45 -11.71 -5.04 1.67
N VAL A 46 -10.58 -5.63 1.27
CA VAL A 46 -9.41 -5.85 2.12
C VAL A 46 -8.37 -4.78 1.80
N GLY A 47 -8.03 -3.95 2.79
CA GLY A 47 -6.85 -3.09 2.72
C GLY A 47 -5.59 -3.90 3.00
N LEU A 48 -4.52 -3.70 2.23
CA LEU A 48 -3.23 -4.34 2.47
C LEU A 48 -2.10 -3.31 2.49
N ASN A 49 -1.43 -3.21 3.64
CA ASN A 49 -0.27 -2.36 3.85
C ASN A 49 1.01 -3.17 4.06
N GLY A 50 2.13 -2.56 3.69
CA GLY A 50 3.46 -3.01 4.04
C GLY A 50 4.50 -2.12 3.38
N VAL A 51 5.68 -2.03 3.97
CA VAL A 51 6.77 -1.19 3.42
C VAL A 51 7.24 -1.69 2.05
N GLN A 52 8.01 -0.87 1.34
CA GLN A 52 8.57 -1.24 0.04
C GLN A 52 9.49 -2.47 0.17
N GLY A 53 9.44 -3.39 -0.80
CA GLY A 53 10.31 -4.57 -0.82
C GLY A 53 9.97 -5.70 0.16
N VAL A 54 8.94 -5.55 1.02
CA VAL A 54 8.54 -6.57 2.02
C VAL A 54 7.89 -7.83 1.42
N GLY A 55 7.60 -7.83 0.12
CA GLY A 55 6.98 -8.97 -0.57
C GLY A 55 5.45 -8.87 -0.75
N LYS A 56 4.86 -7.68 -0.62
CA LYS A 56 3.42 -7.44 -0.82
C LYS A 56 2.89 -8.03 -2.13
N THR A 57 3.54 -7.76 -3.26
CA THR A 57 3.08 -8.22 -4.58
C THR A 57 2.97 -9.74 -4.64
N THR A 58 3.94 -10.46 -4.06
CA THR A 58 3.92 -11.93 -3.96
C THR A 58 2.76 -12.40 -3.10
N LEU A 59 2.55 -11.80 -1.93
CA LEU A 59 1.43 -12.12 -1.04
C LEU A 59 0.08 -11.84 -1.71
N VAL A 60 -0.12 -10.63 -2.26
CA VAL A 60 -1.35 -10.21 -2.93
C VAL A 60 -1.72 -11.17 -4.06
N ARG A 61 -0.73 -11.62 -4.84
CA ARG A 61 -0.94 -12.62 -5.89
C ARG A 61 -1.44 -13.94 -5.31
N ALA A 62 -0.76 -14.48 -4.30
CA ALA A 62 -1.16 -15.74 -3.65
C ALA A 62 -2.57 -15.65 -3.02
N LEU A 63 -2.91 -14.51 -2.41
CA LEU A 63 -4.25 -14.24 -1.88
C LEU A 63 -5.30 -14.21 -2.98
N ALA A 64 -5.06 -13.46 -4.06
CA ALA A 64 -5.98 -13.33 -5.17
C ALA A 64 -6.21 -14.67 -5.88
N GLU A 65 -5.15 -15.42 -6.17
CA GLU A 65 -5.22 -16.77 -6.77
C GLU A 65 -6.03 -17.72 -5.87
N THR A 66 -5.78 -17.73 -4.56
CA THR A 66 -6.53 -18.58 -3.62
C THR A 66 -8.02 -18.21 -3.59
N LEU A 67 -8.34 -16.93 -3.43
CA LEU A 67 -9.73 -16.46 -3.37
C LEU A 67 -10.47 -16.75 -4.68
N GLN A 68 -9.82 -16.49 -5.82
CA GLN A 68 -10.40 -16.68 -7.15
C GLN A 68 -10.57 -18.15 -7.52
N GLU A 69 -9.53 -18.95 -7.37
CA GLU A 69 -9.46 -20.31 -7.93
C GLU A 69 -9.94 -21.38 -6.95
N ARG A 70 -9.64 -21.24 -5.65
CA ARG A 70 -9.99 -22.25 -4.65
C ARG A 70 -11.34 -21.96 -3.99
N GLU A 71 -11.62 -20.70 -3.72
CA GLU A 71 -12.84 -20.27 -3.01
C GLU A 71 -13.94 -19.80 -3.96
N GLY A 72 -13.65 -19.70 -5.26
CA GLY A 72 -14.62 -19.27 -6.28
C GLY A 72 -15.12 -17.84 -6.06
N LEU A 73 -14.31 -16.98 -5.46
CA LEU A 73 -14.62 -15.58 -5.18
C LEU A 73 -13.99 -14.69 -6.27
N PRO A 74 -14.79 -14.10 -7.18
CA PRO A 74 -14.28 -13.11 -8.13
C PRO A 74 -13.50 -12.02 -7.39
N THR A 75 -12.19 -11.96 -7.63
CA THR A 75 -11.28 -11.12 -6.85
C THR A 75 -10.61 -10.09 -7.75
N LEU A 76 -10.73 -8.82 -7.37
CA LEU A 76 -10.06 -7.70 -8.02
C LEU A 76 -8.89 -7.23 -7.14
N VAL A 77 -7.70 -7.12 -7.72
CA VAL A 77 -6.54 -6.49 -7.08
C VAL A 77 -6.39 -5.08 -7.63
N VAL A 78 -6.22 -4.12 -6.74
CA VAL A 78 -6.04 -2.70 -7.07
C VAL A 78 -4.86 -2.16 -6.29
N SER A 79 -3.92 -1.51 -6.98
CA SER A 79 -2.82 -0.80 -6.33
C SER A 79 -3.18 0.68 -6.16
N ILE A 80 -2.83 1.27 -5.01
CA ILE A 80 -2.92 2.73 -4.86
C ILE A 80 -2.04 3.46 -5.88
N ASP A 81 -0.95 2.83 -6.33
CA ASP A 81 -0.04 3.39 -7.32
C ASP A 81 -0.73 3.57 -8.70
N ASP A 82 -1.83 2.86 -8.99
CA ASP A 82 -2.60 3.09 -10.22
C ASP A 82 -3.35 4.43 -10.22
N PHE A 83 -3.45 5.06 -9.05
CA PHE A 83 -4.09 6.35 -8.83
C PHE A 83 -3.09 7.49 -8.69
N TYR A 84 -1.81 7.31 -9.05
CA TYR A 84 -0.91 8.47 -9.15
C TYR A 84 -1.50 9.55 -10.05
N LEU A 85 -1.17 10.81 -9.74
CA LEU A 85 -1.46 11.96 -10.61
C LEU A 85 -0.95 11.71 -12.02
N THR A 86 -1.62 12.28 -13.02
CA THR A 86 -1.07 12.30 -14.39
C THR A 86 0.29 12.99 -14.38
N HIS A 87 1.14 12.73 -15.37
CA HIS A 87 2.43 13.39 -15.48
C HIS A 87 2.29 14.91 -15.49
N ALA A 88 1.28 15.44 -16.18
CA ALA A 88 0.98 16.87 -16.22
C ALA A 88 0.64 17.43 -14.83
N ASP A 89 -0.23 16.74 -14.08
CA ASP A 89 -0.63 17.18 -12.74
C ASP A 89 0.52 17.03 -11.72
N GLN A 90 1.35 15.99 -11.87
CA GLN A 90 2.56 15.81 -11.06
C GLN A 90 3.58 16.94 -11.30
N LEU A 91 3.76 17.39 -12.54
CA LEU A 91 4.60 18.55 -12.86
C LEU A 91 4.02 19.84 -12.26
N ALA A 92 2.71 20.02 -12.33
CA ALA A 92 2.04 21.17 -11.74
C ALA A 92 2.20 21.19 -10.20
N LEU A 93 2.06 20.03 -9.55
CA LEU A 93 2.29 19.87 -8.12
C LEU A 93 3.73 20.21 -7.73
N ALA A 94 4.72 19.66 -8.46
CA ALA A 94 6.13 19.94 -8.22
C ALA A 94 6.44 21.43 -8.37
N ALA A 95 5.90 22.08 -9.40
CA ALA A 95 6.07 23.52 -9.65
C ALA A 95 5.42 24.41 -8.58
N ALA A 96 4.31 23.96 -7.98
CA ALA A 96 3.66 24.67 -6.87
C ALA A 96 4.43 24.56 -5.54
N HIS A 97 5.30 23.54 -5.41
CA HIS A 97 6.08 23.26 -4.20
C HIS A 97 7.58 23.07 -4.51
N PRO A 98 8.27 24.06 -5.11
CA PRO A 98 9.61 23.87 -5.69
C PRO A 98 10.67 23.42 -4.68
N ASP A 99 10.53 23.80 -3.41
CA ASP A 99 11.49 23.46 -2.35
C ASP A 99 11.14 22.16 -1.60
N ASN A 100 9.96 21.57 -1.86
CA ASN A 100 9.52 20.37 -1.17
C ASN A 100 9.96 19.11 -1.95
N ALA A 101 11.09 18.54 -1.53
CA ALA A 101 11.66 17.34 -2.13
C ALA A 101 10.71 16.12 -2.13
N LEU A 102 9.76 16.04 -1.20
CA LEU A 102 8.85 14.89 -1.03
C LEU A 102 7.80 14.78 -2.14
N VAL A 103 7.58 15.84 -2.92
CA VAL A 103 6.52 15.91 -3.94
C VAL A 103 7.05 16.26 -5.33
N GLN A 104 8.36 16.26 -5.52
CA GLN A 104 8.98 16.49 -6.84
C GLN A 104 8.76 15.32 -7.80
N CYS A 105 8.43 14.15 -7.27
CA CYS A 105 8.13 12.93 -8.00
C CYS A 105 6.96 12.22 -7.34
N ARG A 106 6.33 11.29 -8.08
CA ARG A 106 5.28 10.43 -7.54
C ARG A 106 5.79 9.60 -6.35
N GLY A 107 4.99 9.49 -5.30
CA GLY A 107 5.29 8.63 -4.16
C GLY A 107 4.43 8.96 -2.95
N GLU A 108 4.81 10.01 -2.23
CA GLU A 108 4.23 10.39 -0.94
C GLU A 108 2.73 10.80 -1.02
N PRO A 109 1.97 10.74 0.08
CA PRO A 109 0.62 11.28 0.13
C PRO A 109 0.56 12.73 -0.39
N GLY A 110 -0.34 12.95 -1.33
CA GLY A 110 -0.45 14.19 -2.11
C GLY A 110 -0.15 13.99 -3.60
N THR A 111 0.55 12.90 -3.96
CA THR A 111 0.87 12.61 -5.37
C THR A 111 -0.12 11.65 -6.06
N HIS A 112 -1.23 11.31 -5.40
CA HIS A 112 -2.31 10.49 -5.97
C HIS A 112 -3.55 11.35 -6.23
N ASP A 113 -4.29 11.00 -7.27
CA ASP A 113 -5.59 11.56 -7.63
C ASP A 113 -6.68 10.96 -6.74
N ILE A 114 -6.86 11.60 -5.58
CA ILE A 114 -7.86 11.19 -4.59
C ILE A 114 -9.30 11.30 -5.12
N PRO A 115 -9.68 12.32 -5.92
CA PRO A 115 -10.98 12.33 -6.58
C PRO A 115 -11.22 11.07 -7.43
N LEU A 116 -10.23 10.64 -8.23
CA LEU A 116 -10.34 9.41 -9.01
C LEU A 116 -10.51 8.18 -8.11
N LEU A 117 -9.68 8.03 -7.07
CA LEU A 117 -9.80 6.93 -6.10
C LEU A 117 -11.19 6.88 -5.45
N THR A 118 -11.69 8.04 -5.03
CA THR A 118 -12.99 8.17 -4.37
C THR A 118 -14.12 7.75 -5.32
N SER A 119 -14.09 8.23 -6.57
CA SER A 119 -15.09 7.86 -7.59
C SER A 119 -15.03 6.39 -7.96
N PHE A 120 -13.83 5.81 -8.03
CA PHE A 120 -13.60 4.39 -8.25
C PHE A 120 -14.23 3.55 -7.14
N LEU A 121 -13.93 3.85 -5.87
CA LEU A 121 -14.49 3.14 -4.73
C LEU A 121 -16.01 3.30 -4.63
N ALA A 122 -16.55 4.48 -4.92
CA ALA A 122 -17.98 4.72 -4.95
C ALA A 122 -18.68 3.87 -6.05
N SER A 123 -18.13 3.85 -7.27
CA SER A 123 -18.65 3.02 -8.37
C SER A 123 -18.60 1.53 -8.02
N LEU A 124 -17.47 1.08 -7.48
CA LEU A 124 -17.23 -0.31 -7.11
C LEU A 124 -18.17 -0.79 -5.99
N THR A 125 -18.34 0.04 -4.95
CA THR A 125 -19.24 -0.27 -3.82
C THR A 125 -20.72 -0.15 -4.19
N ALA A 126 -21.06 0.57 -5.25
CA ALA A 126 -22.40 0.58 -5.85
C ALA A 126 -22.62 -0.56 -6.86
N ASN A 127 -21.70 -1.53 -6.95
CA ASN A 127 -21.74 -2.66 -7.89
C ASN A 127 -21.92 -2.24 -9.36
N GLN A 128 -21.39 -1.06 -9.74
CA GLN A 128 -21.44 -0.59 -11.12
C GLN A 128 -20.29 -1.17 -11.94
N PRO A 129 -20.40 -1.20 -13.29
CA PRO A 129 -19.23 -1.36 -14.14
C PRO A 129 -18.23 -0.22 -13.87
N THR A 130 -17.07 -0.58 -13.35
CA THR A 130 -16.07 0.36 -12.84
C THR A 130 -14.82 0.26 -13.70
N PRO A 131 -14.42 1.34 -14.39
CA PRO A 131 -13.11 1.43 -15.03
C PRO A 131 -12.01 1.33 -13.98
N ILE A 132 -10.95 0.58 -14.27
CA ILE A 132 -9.83 0.33 -13.38
C ILE A 132 -8.63 1.13 -13.91
N PRO A 133 -8.24 2.24 -13.25
CA PRO A 133 -7.10 3.03 -13.68
C PRO A 133 -5.83 2.17 -13.81
N GLN A 134 -4.96 2.57 -14.72
CA GLN A 134 -3.67 1.93 -14.96
C GLN A 134 -2.59 2.99 -15.06
N TYR A 135 -1.48 2.77 -14.36
CA TYR A 135 -0.36 3.69 -14.35
C TYR A 135 0.91 3.08 -14.94
N ASP A 136 1.44 3.67 -16.00
CA ASP A 136 2.71 3.26 -16.59
C ASP A 136 3.87 3.99 -15.92
N LYS A 137 4.53 3.32 -14.98
CA LYS A 137 5.71 3.82 -14.26
C LYS A 137 6.93 4.05 -15.17
N SER A 138 6.95 3.50 -16.38
CA SER A 138 8.05 3.61 -17.34
C SER A 138 7.92 4.78 -18.31
N ALA A 139 6.72 5.32 -18.47
CA ALA A 139 6.46 6.50 -19.29
C ALA A 139 7.33 7.70 -18.85
N PHE A 140 7.58 8.64 -19.77
CA PHE A 140 8.41 9.83 -19.52
C PHE A 140 9.76 9.51 -18.87
N SER A 141 10.48 8.53 -19.42
CA SER A 141 11.80 8.10 -18.91
C SER A 141 11.77 7.66 -17.43
N GLY A 142 10.70 6.98 -17.01
CA GLY A 142 10.53 6.49 -15.65
C GLY A 142 9.87 7.47 -14.67
N LEU A 143 9.53 8.68 -15.12
CA LEU A 143 8.74 9.66 -14.33
C LEU A 143 7.27 9.24 -14.20
N GLY A 144 6.80 8.43 -15.14
CA GLY A 144 5.51 7.76 -15.13
C GLY A 144 4.36 8.64 -15.64
N ASP A 145 3.30 8.00 -16.12
CA ASP A 145 2.04 8.65 -16.45
C ASP A 145 0.87 7.66 -16.38
N ARG A 146 -0.34 8.20 -16.23
CA ARG A 146 -1.57 7.41 -16.27
C ARG A 146 -1.88 7.06 -17.73
N LEU A 147 -2.26 5.81 -17.96
CA LEU A 147 -2.79 5.41 -19.26
C LEU A 147 -4.11 6.17 -19.54
N PRO A 148 -4.46 6.45 -20.81
CA PRO A 148 -5.69 7.18 -21.11
C PRO A 148 -6.93 6.33 -20.76
N PRO A 149 -8.04 6.94 -20.27
CA PRO A 149 -9.21 6.19 -19.80
C PRO A 149 -9.78 5.12 -20.75
N PRO A 150 -9.81 5.31 -22.08
CA PRO A 150 -10.26 4.26 -23.01
C PRO A 150 -9.44 2.97 -23.01
N SER A 151 -8.22 2.99 -22.47
CA SER A 151 -7.35 1.82 -22.34
C SER A 151 -7.50 1.08 -21.02
N TRP A 152 -8.29 1.63 -20.08
CA TRP A 152 -8.49 1.01 -18.77
C TRP A 152 -9.37 -0.23 -18.90
N PRO A 153 -8.99 -1.36 -18.29
CA PRO A 153 -9.91 -2.47 -18.14
C PRO A 153 -11.11 -2.04 -17.29
N GLN A 154 -12.22 -2.74 -17.45
CA GLN A 154 -13.45 -2.48 -16.69
C GLN A 154 -13.86 -3.75 -15.94
N THR A 155 -14.45 -3.61 -14.76
CA THR A 155 -15.05 -4.73 -14.05
C THR A 155 -16.14 -5.40 -14.89
N SER A 156 -16.24 -6.73 -14.82
CA SER A 156 -17.23 -7.49 -15.58
C SER A 156 -18.62 -7.32 -14.97
N ALA A 157 -19.62 -6.96 -15.79
CA ALA A 157 -21.01 -6.92 -15.37
C ALA A 157 -21.59 -8.32 -15.11
N SER A 158 -21.13 -9.35 -15.84
CA SER A 158 -21.61 -10.73 -15.69
C SER A 158 -20.88 -11.50 -14.59
N ASN A 159 -19.71 -11.02 -14.17
CA ASN A 159 -18.92 -11.61 -13.10
C ASN A 159 -18.26 -10.50 -12.25
N PRO A 160 -19.07 -9.72 -11.51
CA PRO A 160 -18.55 -8.59 -10.75
C PRO A 160 -17.64 -9.06 -9.61
N PRO A 161 -16.61 -8.29 -9.24
CA PRO A 161 -15.78 -8.60 -8.09
C PRO A 161 -16.62 -8.76 -6.82
N ARG A 162 -16.36 -9.83 -6.07
CA ARG A 162 -16.94 -10.09 -4.74
C ARG A 162 -15.96 -9.77 -3.63
N VAL A 163 -14.66 -9.82 -3.94
CA VAL A 163 -13.57 -9.40 -3.06
C VAL A 163 -12.69 -8.41 -3.80
N VAL A 164 -12.26 -7.36 -3.11
CA VAL A 164 -11.30 -6.38 -3.62
C VAL A 164 -10.13 -6.33 -2.66
N ILE A 165 -8.92 -6.49 -3.17
CA ILE A 165 -7.68 -6.26 -2.43
C ILE A 165 -7.13 -4.90 -2.88
N LEU A 166 -7.26 -3.89 -2.02
CA LEU A 166 -6.66 -2.58 -2.22
C LEU A 166 -5.31 -2.55 -1.50
N GLU A 167 -4.23 -2.59 -2.26
CA GLU A 167 -2.87 -2.65 -1.71
C GLU A 167 -2.11 -1.34 -1.90
N GLY A 168 -1.24 -1.01 -0.94
CA GLY A 168 -0.37 0.14 -1.05
C GLY A 168 0.49 0.35 0.17
N TRP A 169 1.65 0.97 -0.02
CA TRP A 169 2.63 1.18 1.06
C TRP A 169 2.16 2.24 2.09
N CYS A 170 1.28 3.16 1.69
CA CYS A 170 0.70 4.20 2.54
C CYS A 170 -0.79 3.96 2.89
N ILE A 171 -1.41 2.90 2.37
CA ILE A 171 -2.80 2.55 2.69
C ILE A 171 -2.93 2.33 4.20
N GLY A 172 -3.89 2.98 4.85
CA GLY A 172 -4.10 2.90 6.30
C GLY A 172 -3.23 3.83 7.15
N PHE A 173 -2.30 4.59 6.56
CA PHE A 173 -1.66 5.71 7.26
C PHE A 173 -2.70 6.76 7.63
N ARG A 174 -2.48 7.42 8.77
CA ARG A 174 -3.37 8.46 9.30
C ARG A 174 -2.59 9.70 9.69
N ALA A 175 -3.18 10.86 9.44
CA ALA A 175 -2.63 12.13 9.83
C ALA A 175 -2.46 12.19 11.35
N LEU A 176 -1.33 12.77 11.77
CA LEU A 176 -1.05 13.07 13.15
C LEU A 176 -1.64 14.44 13.52
N PRO A 177 -2.10 14.62 14.77
CA PRO A 177 -2.37 15.96 15.29
C PRO A 177 -1.12 16.86 15.14
N PRO A 178 -1.27 18.16 14.83
CA PRO A 178 -0.13 19.06 14.58
C PRO A 178 0.93 19.06 15.70
N ALA A 179 0.47 18.98 16.96
CA ALA A 179 1.36 18.92 18.12
C ALA A 179 2.19 17.62 18.16
N GLU A 180 1.60 16.48 17.78
CA GLU A 180 2.29 15.19 17.74
C GLU A 180 3.29 15.13 16.58
N LEU A 181 2.91 15.63 15.40
CA LEU A 181 3.83 15.76 14.25
C LEU A 181 5.07 16.59 14.63
N THR A 182 4.85 17.79 15.19
CA THR A 182 5.93 18.67 15.65
C THR A 182 6.80 17.96 16.70
N ARG A 183 6.18 17.29 17.67
CA ARG A 183 6.91 16.54 18.70
C ARG A 183 7.78 15.44 18.09
N ARG A 184 7.28 14.68 17.10
CA ARG A 184 8.05 13.63 16.40
C ARG A 184 9.20 14.22 15.58
N TRP A 185 8.96 15.31 14.85
CA TRP A 185 10.02 16.00 14.11
C TRP A 185 11.13 16.53 15.03
N GLN A 186 10.81 16.99 16.23
CA GLN A 186 11.80 17.45 17.22
C GLN A 186 12.57 16.34 17.92
N GLN A 187 12.21 15.06 17.74
CA GLN A 187 12.95 13.97 18.38
C GLN A 187 14.38 13.90 17.84
N PRO A 188 15.40 13.73 18.70
CA PRO A 188 16.78 13.62 18.24
C PRO A 188 17.07 12.38 17.40
N ALA A 189 16.36 11.29 17.67
CA ALA A 189 16.59 9.98 17.04
C ALA A 189 15.65 9.78 15.84
N THR A 190 15.86 10.54 14.77
CA THR A 190 15.18 10.34 13.48
C THR A 190 16.20 10.02 12.40
N ARG A 191 15.78 9.28 11.38
CA ARG A 191 16.64 8.95 10.23
C ARG A 191 16.53 10.00 9.13
N THR A 192 15.31 10.40 8.81
CA THR A 192 15.02 11.23 7.64
C THR A 192 14.20 12.47 7.93
N LEU A 193 13.49 12.56 9.06
CA LEU A 193 12.65 13.72 9.37
C LEU A 193 13.41 15.05 9.34
N HIS A 194 14.64 15.11 9.86
CA HIS A 194 15.46 16.34 9.86
C HIS A 194 16.03 16.71 8.48
N GLN A 195 15.87 15.87 7.46
CA GLN A 195 16.23 16.18 6.07
C GLN A 195 15.14 17.04 5.39
N HIS A 196 13.98 17.20 6.03
CA HIS A 196 12.86 17.97 5.53
C HIS A 196 12.46 19.07 6.50
N LYS A 197 12.01 20.20 5.96
CA LYS A 197 11.38 21.25 6.76
C LYS A 197 10.08 20.72 7.36
N LEU A 198 9.75 21.17 8.57
CA LEU A 198 8.49 20.79 9.23
C LEU A 198 7.27 21.11 8.35
N GLU A 199 7.26 22.27 7.68
CA GLU A 199 6.18 22.69 6.76
C GLU A 199 5.93 21.70 5.61
N HIS A 200 6.97 21.00 5.13
CA HIS A 200 6.83 19.98 4.10
C HIS A 200 6.12 18.75 4.66
N LEU A 201 6.48 18.32 5.87
CA LEU A 201 5.85 17.18 6.55
C LEU A 201 4.41 17.50 6.96
N GLU A 202 4.13 18.74 7.39
CA GLU A 202 2.78 19.24 7.66
C GLU A 202 1.90 19.19 6.41
N TRP A 203 2.46 19.54 5.25
CA TRP A 203 1.75 19.44 3.98
C TRP A 203 1.38 17.98 3.67
N ILE A 204 2.33 17.04 3.76
CA ILE A 204 2.07 15.60 3.54
C ILE A 204 1.02 15.09 4.53
N ASN A 205 1.16 15.45 5.80
CA ASN A 205 0.22 15.10 6.87
C ASN A 205 -1.20 15.63 6.57
N THR A 206 -1.31 16.82 6.00
CA THR A 206 -2.59 17.39 5.57
C THR A 206 -3.16 16.62 4.38
N GLN A 207 -2.34 16.31 3.37
CA GLN A 207 -2.80 15.54 2.21
C GLN A 207 -3.31 14.15 2.60
N LEU A 208 -2.69 13.52 3.61
CA LEU A 208 -3.07 12.21 4.11
C LEU A 208 -4.52 12.15 4.60
N THR A 209 -5.09 13.25 5.10
CA THR A 209 -6.50 13.32 5.52
C THR A 209 -7.48 13.04 4.37
N HIS A 210 -7.09 13.34 3.13
CA HIS A 210 -7.90 13.04 1.95
C HIS A 210 -7.94 11.53 1.65
N TYR A 211 -6.83 10.82 1.91
CA TYR A 211 -6.76 9.36 1.78
C TYR A 211 -7.63 8.70 2.85
N GLU A 212 -7.53 9.18 4.09
CA GLU A 212 -8.37 8.72 5.19
C GLU A 212 -9.84 8.87 4.86
N THR A 213 -10.24 10.04 4.34
CA THR A 213 -11.63 10.31 3.94
C THR A 213 -12.08 9.38 2.81
N ALA A 214 -11.26 9.17 1.78
CA ALA A 214 -11.60 8.31 0.64
C ALA A 214 -11.74 6.82 1.04
N LEU A 215 -10.96 6.38 2.02
CA LEU A 215 -10.98 5.00 2.52
C LEU A 215 -11.94 4.80 3.71
N HIS A 216 -12.48 5.89 4.26
CA HIS A 216 -13.32 5.84 5.44
C HIS A 216 -14.60 5.03 5.16
N GLY A 217 -14.82 3.99 5.98
CA GLY A 217 -16.00 3.14 5.90
C GLY A 217 -16.05 2.18 4.70
N THR A 218 -15.03 2.17 3.83
CA THR A 218 -14.98 1.27 2.66
C THR A 218 -14.27 -0.05 2.96
N LEU A 219 -13.23 -0.03 3.81
CA LEU A 219 -12.47 -1.23 4.19
C LEU A 219 -13.24 -2.10 5.19
N ASP A 220 -13.27 -3.41 4.95
CA ASP A 220 -13.92 -4.40 5.81
C ASP A 220 -12.96 -5.22 6.66
N ALA A 221 -11.77 -5.45 6.11
CA ALA A 221 -10.66 -6.05 6.83
C ALA A 221 -9.35 -5.40 6.39
N PHE A 222 -8.31 -5.58 7.20
CA PHE A 222 -7.00 -5.03 6.92
C PHE A 222 -5.89 -6.03 7.20
N VAL A 223 -4.89 -6.08 6.32
CA VAL A 223 -3.67 -6.87 6.51
C VAL A 223 -2.47 -5.92 6.50
N HIS A 224 -1.73 -5.87 7.59
CA HIS A 224 -0.51 -5.09 7.72
C HIS A 224 0.70 -6.03 7.78
N VAL A 225 1.54 -6.01 6.75
CA VAL A 225 2.85 -6.67 6.73
C VAL A 225 3.88 -5.68 7.28
N ASP A 226 4.06 -5.72 8.60
CA ASP A 226 4.93 -4.83 9.36
C ASP A 226 6.36 -5.35 9.41
N ALA A 227 7.33 -4.46 9.29
CA ALA A 227 8.72 -4.81 9.48
C ALA A 227 9.07 -4.71 10.98
N ALA A 228 9.78 -5.70 11.52
CA ALA A 228 10.31 -5.61 12.88
C ALA A 228 11.23 -4.38 13.04
N ASP A 229 11.90 -3.97 11.96
CA ASP A 229 12.59 -2.69 11.83
C ASP A 229 12.29 -2.09 10.45
N ASN A 230 11.73 -0.88 10.41
CA ASN A 230 11.45 -0.18 9.15
C ASN A 230 12.73 0.05 8.32
N GLY A 231 13.90 0.09 8.95
CA GLY A 231 15.21 0.19 8.29
C GLY A 231 15.55 -0.96 7.35
N TYR A 232 14.89 -2.11 7.44
CA TYR A 232 15.07 -3.21 6.49
C TYR A 232 14.66 -2.84 5.06
N VAL A 233 13.81 -1.81 4.89
CA VAL A 233 13.41 -1.30 3.57
C VAL A 233 14.59 -0.91 2.68
N TYR A 234 15.69 -0.40 3.25
CA TYR A 234 16.89 -0.03 2.49
C TYR A 234 17.52 -1.26 1.82
N GLU A 235 17.65 -2.34 2.57
CA GLU A 235 18.24 -3.59 2.10
C GLU A 235 17.30 -4.29 1.13
N TRP A 236 16.01 -4.37 1.48
CA TRP A 236 15.03 -4.99 0.61
C TRP A 236 14.89 -4.30 -0.74
N ARG A 237 14.96 -2.96 -0.75
CA ARG A 237 14.95 -2.20 -2.00
C ARG A 237 16.24 -2.39 -2.79
N ALA A 238 17.38 -2.45 -2.11
CA ALA A 238 18.67 -2.71 -2.76
C ALA A 238 18.72 -4.10 -3.42
N GLU A 239 18.21 -5.13 -2.73
CA GLU A 239 18.07 -6.49 -3.27
C GLU A 239 17.16 -6.54 -4.51
N GLN A 240 16.01 -5.87 -4.44
CA GLN A 240 15.07 -5.78 -5.56
C GLN A 240 15.72 -5.10 -6.77
N GLU A 241 16.41 -3.98 -6.59
CA GLU A 241 17.09 -3.28 -7.67
C GLU A 241 18.29 -4.06 -8.20
N ALA A 242 19.01 -4.80 -7.35
CA ALA A 242 20.06 -5.72 -7.79
C ALA A 242 19.51 -6.84 -8.67
N GLN A 243 18.34 -7.39 -8.32
CA GLN A 243 17.65 -8.37 -9.16
C GLN A 243 17.23 -7.75 -10.50
N LEU A 244 16.64 -6.55 -10.49
CA LEU A 244 16.23 -5.85 -11.71
C LEU A 244 17.42 -5.58 -12.64
N ARG A 245 18.57 -5.16 -12.10
CA ARG A 245 19.81 -4.96 -12.87
C ARG A 245 20.30 -6.27 -13.50
N ARG A 246 20.21 -7.40 -12.78
CA ARG A 246 20.58 -8.72 -13.33
C ARG A 246 19.65 -9.16 -14.45
N GLU A 247 18.35 -8.92 -14.31
CA GLU A 247 17.34 -9.40 -15.28
C GLU A 247 17.20 -8.49 -16.51
N ARG A 248 17.34 -7.17 -16.35
CA ARG A 248 17.04 -6.17 -17.39
C ARG A 248 18.24 -5.31 -17.79
N GLY A 249 19.40 -5.48 -17.16
CA GLY A 249 20.61 -4.68 -17.42
C GLY A 249 20.51 -3.21 -17.00
N SER A 250 19.41 -2.79 -16.38
CA SER A 250 19.16 -1.42 -15.92
C SER A 250 18.49 -1.41 -14.56
N GLY A 251 18.69 -0.33 -13.79
CA GLY A 251 18.17 -0.17 -12.44
C GLY A 251 18.93 0.90 -11.67
N MET A 252 18.45 1.26 -10.49
CA MET A 252 19.08 2.28 -9.64
C MET A 252 20.42 1.81 -9.09
N SER A 253 21.42 2.68 -9.01
CA SER A 253 22.62 2.47 -8.19
C SER A 253 22.27 2.42 -6.70
N GLU A 254 23.16 1.91 -5.85
CA GLU A 254 22.94 1.89 -4.39
C GLU A 254 22.67 3.29 -3.81
N ALA A 255 23.37 4.31 -4.30
CA ALA A 255 23.14 5.69 -3.87
C ALA A 255 21.77 6.22 -4.31
N GLN A 256 21.31 5.85 -5.52
CA GLN A 256 19.95 6.17 -5.97
C GLN A 256 18.90 5.42 -5.15
N VAL A 257 19.15 4.15 -4.80
CA VAL A 257 18.26 3.38 -3.91
C VAL A 257 18.12 4.05 -2.56
N ARG A 258 19.22 4.48 -1.94
CA ARG A 258 19.18 5.20 -0.65
C ARG A 258 18.33 6.46 -0.76
N ARG A 259 18.61 7.33 -1.74
CA ARG A 259 17.82 8.55 -1.95
C ARG A 259 16.34 8.26 -2.24
N PHE A 260 16.07 7.21 -3.01
CA PHE A 260 14.70 6.77 -3.27
C PHE A 260 14.01 6.41 -1.96
N VAL A 261 14.62 5.54 -1.14
CA VAL A 261 14.05 5.12 0.15
C VAL A 261 13.92 6.29 1.12
N ASP A 262 14.91 7.18 1.18
CA ASP A 262 14.90 8.38 2.01
C ASP A 262 13.70 9.28 1.71
N ALA A 263 13.19 9.27 0.47
CA ALA A 263 12.01 10.03 0.08
C ALA A 263 10.67 9.43 0.57
N TYR A 264 10.64 8.18 1.04
CA TYR A 264 9.45 7.53 1.63
C TYR A 264 9.58 7.30 3.14
N PHE A 265 10.81 7.30 3.64
CA PHE A 265 11.10 6.94 5.03
C PHE A 265 10.46 7.88 6.06
N PRO A 266 10.30 9.21 5.82
CA PRO A 266 9.59 10.09 6.74
C PRO A 266 8.19 9.59 7.07
N ALA A 267 7.47 9.08 6.07
CA ALA A 267 6.13 8.53 6.29
C ALA A 267 6.15 7.26 7.17
N TYR A 268 7.18 6.42 7.06
CA TYR A 268 7.34 5.27 7.98
C TYR A 268 7.65 5.70 9.42
N GLU A 269 8.43 6.77 9.62
CA GLU A 269 8.72 7.32 10.95
C GLU A 269 7.49 7.96 11.61
N LEU A 270 6.63 8.57 10.80
CA LEU A 270 5.45 9.31 11.30
C LEU A 270 4.23 8.41 11.47
N TYR A 271 3.90 7.56 10.49
CA TYR A 271 2.54 7.02 10.37
C TYR A 271 2.43 5.52 10.64
N THR A 272 3.54 4.74 10.59
CA THR A 272 3.49 3.28 10.79
C THR A 272 2.90 2.90 12.16
N ASP A 273 3.18 3.67 13.21
CA ASP A 273 2.62 3.38 14.54
C ASP A 273 1.09 3.47 14.58
N GLY A 274 0.48 4.32 13.75
CA GLY A 274 -0.97 4.38 13.60
C GLY A 274 -1.53 3.07 13.05
N VAL A 275 -0.89 2.52 12.01
CA VAL A 275 -1.26 1.20 11.45
C VAL A 275 -1.06 0.09 12.48
N ARG A 276 0.02 0.15 13.26
CA ARG A 276 0.32 -0.84 14.32
C ARG A 276 -0.73 -0.88 15.42
N ARG A 277 -1.36 0.25 15.75
CA ARG A 277 -2.45 0.33 16.74
C ARG A 277 -3.80 -0.12 16.19
N GLY A 278 -4.01 0.03 14.88
CA GLY A 278 -5.20 -0.44 14.19
C GLY A 278 -5.87 0.64 13.35
N VAL A 279 -6.11 0.35 12.07
CA VAL A 279 -6.71 1.29 11.10
C VAL A 279 -8.21 1.46 11.24
N PHE A 280 -8.84 0.73 12.17
CA PHE A 280 -10.26 0.86 12.52
C PHE A 280 -10.49 1.54 13.87
N GLU A 281 -9.43 1.91 14.60
CA GLU A 281 -9.53 2.63 15.87
C GLU A 281 -10.11 4.04 15.65
N GLY A 282 -11.00 4.54 16.50
CA GLY A 282 -11.51 5.92 16.40
C GLY A 282 -12.45 6.24 15.23
N VAL A 283 -12.87 5.23 14.45
CA VAL A 283 -13.94 5.39 13.46
C VAL A 283 -15.29 5.46 14.19
N GLU A 284 -15.92 6.64 14.24
CA GLU A 284 -17.19 6.85 14.93
C GLU A 284 -18.23 5.81 14.50
N GLY A 285 -18.77 5.06 15.46
CA GLY A 285 -19.82 4.07 15.25
C GLY A 285 -19.36 2.64 14.95
N ARG A 286 -18.08 2.36 14.73
CA ARG A 286 -17.58 0.98 14.52
C ARG A 286 -16.11 0.80 14.94
N ARG A 287 -15.84 0.62 16.24
CA ARG A 287 -14.60 -0.09 16.65
C ARG A 287 -14.73 -1.53 16.16
N ARG A 288 -14.17 -1.85 15.00
CA ARG A 288 -14.15 -3.21 14.44
C ARG A 288 -12.95 -3.97 15.00
N GLU A 289 -13.02 -4.32 16.29
CA GLU A 289 -12.04 -5.24 16.89
C GLU A 289 -12.02 -6.55 16.09
N GLY A 290 -10.83 -7.08 15.84
CA GLY A 290 -10.69 -8.33 15.10
C GLY A 290 -10.69 -8.17 13.57
N CYS A 291 -10.83 -6.96 13.03
CA CYS A 291 -10.85 -6.72 11.58
C CYS A 291 -9.47 -6.41 11.00
N GLN A 292 -8.40 -6.38 11.81
CA GLN A 292 -7.05 -6.20 11.30
C GLN A 292 -6.14 -7.36 11.69
N LEU A 293 -5.39 -7.87 10.72
CA LEU A 293 -4.27 -8.80 10.95
C LEU A 293 -2.96 -8.03 10.77
N ARG A 294 -2.09 -8.05 11.77
CA ARG A 294 -0.71 -7.59 11.69
C ARG A 294 0.22 -8.80 11.66
N ILE A 295 1.09 -8.84 10.67
CA ILE A 295 2.16 -9.83 10.53
C ILE A 295 3.48 -9.08 10.63
N VAL A 296 4.28 -9.39 11.63
CA VAL A 296 5.62 -8.82 11.82
C VAL A 296 6.63 -9.73 11.14
N VAL A 297 7.44 -9.16 10.25
CA VAL A 297 8.49 -9.89 9.53
C VAL A 297 9.89 -9.47 9.96
N GLY A 298 10.79 -10.44 9.98
CA GLY A 298 12.22 -10.25 10.24
C GLY A 298 12.95 -9.73 9.01
N ARG A 299 14.26 -9.52 9.15
CA ARG A 299 15.14 -9.01 8.08
C ARG A 299 15.14 -9.89 6.82
N ASP A 300 14.96 -11.20 6.98
CA ASP A 300 14.84 -12.20 5.91
C ASP A 300 13.44 -12.24 5.26
N ARG A 301 12.53 -11.35 5.68
CA ARG A 301 11.11 -11.31 5.35
C ARG A 301 10.32 -12.50 5.89
N GLY A 302 10.89 -13.35 6.74
CA GLY A 302 10.18 -14.43 7.41
C GLY A 302 9.24 -13.88 8.50
N VAL A 303 8.11 -14.54 8.72
CA VAL A 303 7.17 -14.17 9.78
C VAL A 303 7.81 -14.46 11.15
N VAL A 304 7.88 -13.42 11.97
CA VAL A 304 8.36 -13.49 13.36
C VAL A 304 7.18 -13.58 14.32
N GLU A 305 6.13 -12.82 14.04
CA GLU A 305 4.94 -12.73 14.90
C GLU A 305 3.71 -12.42 14.05
N SER A 306 2.53 -12.84 14.52
CA SER A 306 1.26 -12.40 13.93
C SER A 306 0.21 -12.20 15.01
N MET A 307 -0.57 -11.14 14.93
CA MET A 307 -1.69 -10.89 15.83
C MET A 307 -2.88 -10.27 15.09
N VAL A 308 -4.07 -10.60 15.58
CA VAL A 308 -5.30 -9.93 15.17
C VAL A 308 -5.58 -8.79 16.16
N ILE A 309 -5.88 -7.62 15.61
CA ILE A 309 -6.15 -6.34 16.30
C ILE A 309 -7.62 -5.97 16.06
#